data_AF-A0A164Y0L2-F1
#
_entry.id   AF-A0A164Y0L2-F1
#
_cell.length_a   1.000
_cell.length_b   1.000
_cell.length_c   1.000
_cell.angle_alpha   90.00
_cell.angle_beta   90.00
_cell.angle_gamma   90.00
#
_symmetry.space_group_name_H-M   'P 1'
#
loop_
_entity.id
_entity.type
_entity.pdbx_description
1 polymer ?
#
loop_
_entity_poly.entity_id
_entity_poly.type
_entity_poly.pdbx_seq_one_letter_code
_entity_poly.pdbx_strand_id
1 'polypeptide(L)'
;MSRERGKEVGEDSTPSRYESQKRRDWNTFGQYLGNQKPPVSISQCTSSHVHGFLGYLDQFGKTKVHVQGCVFFGQPEPPAPCACPLRQAWGSLDALIGRLRAAYEENGGSPDTNPFASDSIRLHLRQVKEVQAKARGIPYKKKKKNKTTGSQSSHKEDQDESSSAI
;
A
#
# COMPACT_ATOMS: atom_id res chain seq x y z
N MET A 1 49.47 23.46 29.85
CA MET A 1 48.62 23.90 28.73
C MET A 1 48.26 22.68 27.89
N SER A 2 47.20 21.97 28.25
CA SER A 2 46.68 20.86 27.44
C SER A 2 45.30 21.28 26.95
N ARG A 3 45.19 21.50 25.64
CA ARG A 3 43.95 21.88 24.97
C ARG A 3 43.14 20.60 24.75
N GLU A 4 42.08 20.41 25.53
CA GLU A 4 41.05 19.44 25.17
C GLU A 4 40.19 20.04 24.04
N ARG A 5 40.27 19.40 22.88
CA ARG A 5 39.52 19.73 21.66
C ARG A 5 38.16 19.03 21.73
N GLY A 6 37.11 19.80 21.45
CA GLY A 6 35.72 19.46 21.71
C GLY A 6 35.22 18.18 21.04
N LYS A 7 34.28 17.55 21.74
CA LYS A 7 33.45 16.47 21.24
C LYS A 7 32.41 17.05 20.27
N GLU A 8 32.48 16.57 19.05
CA GLU A 8 31.80 17.08 17.87
C GLU A 8 30.34 16.60 17.80
N VAL A 9 29.45 17.58 17.50
CA VAL A 9 28.34 17.53 16.54
C VAL A 9 27.20 16.54 16.81
N GLY A 10 26.07 17.10 17.25
CA GLY A 10 24.75 16.51 17.05
C GLY A 10 24.41 16.50 15.57
N GLU A 11 24.28 15.30 15.02
CA GLU A 11 23.83 15.05 13.65
C GLU A 11 22.34 15.40 13.57
N ASP A 12 22.02 16.61 13.08
CA ASP A 12 20.68 16.92 12.54
C ASP A 12 20.52 16.11 11.25
N SER A 13 20.29 14.81 11.44
CA SER A 13 20.15 13.84 10.38
C SER A 13 18.85 14.14 9.64
N THR A 14 18.96 14.46 8.36
CA THR A 14 17.78 14.64 7.50
C THR A 14 16.87 13.42 7.66
N PRO A 15 15.59 13.61 8.00
CA PRO A 15 14.70 12.49 8.27
C PRO A 15 14.63 11.57 7.06
N SER A 16 14.67 10.25 7.32
CA SER A 16 14.53 9.23 6.27
C SER A 16 13.39 9.58 5.31
N ARG A 17 13.53 9.20 4.04
CA ARG A 17 12.49 9.39 3.01
C ARG A 17 11.12 8.93 3.50
N TYR A 18 11.07 7.84 4.25
CA TYR A 18 9.85 7.30 4.84
C TYR A 18 9.26 8.26 5.89
N GLU A 19 10.09 8.74 6.83
CA GLU A 19 9.69 9.68 7.88
C GLU A 19 9.17 11.00 7.30
N SER A 20 9.88 11.55 6.32
CA SER A 20 9.45 12.74 5.59
C SER A 20 8.09 12.54 4.90
N GLN A 21 7.85 11.36 4.31
CA GLN A 21 6.58 11.05 3.68
C GLN A 21 5.45 10.91 4.71
N LYS A 22 5.70 10.16 5.79
CA LYS A 22 4.74 9.95 6.88
C LYS A 22 4.32 11.29 7.51
N ARG A 23 5.26 12.19 7.77
CA ARG A 23 4.98 13.54 8.29
C ARG A 23 4.12 14.36 7.33
N ARG A 24 4.40 14.31 6.02
CA ARG A 24 3.56 15.01 5.02
C ARG A 24 2.14 14.46 4.99
N ASP A 25 2.00 13.14 5.01
CA ASP A 25 0.69 12.49 4.98
C ASP A 25 -0.11 12.81 6.25
N TRP A 26 0.54 12.79 7.41
CA TRP A 26 -0.04 13.17 8.69
C TRP A 26 -0.53 14.62 8.69
N ASN A 27 0.31 15.56 8.24
CA ASN A 27 -0.07 16.97 8.13
C ASN A 27 -1.22 17.17 7.16
N THR A 28 -1.21 16.47 6.02
CA THR A 28 -2.29 16.53 5.03
C THR A 28 -3.61 16.05 5.64
N PHE A 29 -3.56 14.95 6.41
CA PHE A 29 -4.74 14.45 7.11
C PHE A 29 -5.25 15.41 8.18
N GLY A 30 -4.34 16.00 8.98
CA GLY A 30 -4.71 17.02 9.97
C GLY A 30 -5.36 18.24 9.34
N GLN A 31 -4.85 18.73 8.21
CA GLN A 31 -5.47 19.82 7.44
C GLN A 31 -6.86 19.43 6.93
N TYR A 32 -7.02 18.21 6.42
CA TYR A 32 -8.33 17.69 5.99
C TYR A 32 -9.35 17.70 7.14
N LEU A 33 -8.95 17.29 8.34
CA LEU A 33 -9.81 17.32 9.54
C LEU A 33 -10.16 18.74 9.97
N GLY A 34 -9.19 19.66 9.93
CA GLY A 34 -9.41 21.08 10.25
C GLY A 34 -10.37 21.78 9.28
N ASN A 35 -10.45 21.30 8.03
CA ASN A 35 -11.35 21.83 7.00
C ASN A 35 -12.77 21.24 7.07
N GLN A 36 -13.05 20.30 7.98
CA GLN A 36 -14.41 19.79 8.19
C GLN A 36 -15.33 20.88 8.77
N LYS A 37 -16.65 20.68 8.64
CA LYS A 37 -17.67 21.57 9.19
C LYS A 37 -18.62 20.75 10.09
N PRO A 38 -18.44 20.79 11.42
CA PRO A 38 -17.44 21.53 12.20
C PRO A 38 -16.02 20.94 12.08
N PRO A 39 -14.95 21.72 12.38
CA PRO A 39 -13.58 21.22 12.42
C PRO A 39 -13.43 20.06 13.43
N VAL A 40 -12.65 19.06 13.06
CA VAL A 40 -12.46 17.85 13.87
C VAL A 40 -11.02 17.80 14.37
N SER A 41 -10.83 17.57 15.67
CA SER A 41 -9.49 17.29 16.21
C SER A 41 -9.09 15.85 15.94
N ILE A 42 -7.77 15.57 15.92
CA ILE A 42 -7.28 14.21 15.71
C ILE A 42 -7.72 13.24 16.81
N SER A 43 -7.94 13.74 18.04
CA SER A 43 -8.45 12.96 19.17
C SER A 43 -9.92 12.55 19.01
N GLN A 44 -10.70 13.31 18.23
CA GLN A 44 -12.11 13.03 17.93
C GLN A 44 -12.28 12.32 16.57
N CYS A 45 -11.18 12.05 15.87
CA CYS A 45 -11.21 11.41 14.57
C CYS A 45 -11.71 9.96 14.68
N THR A 46 -12.88 9.70 14.12
CA THR A 46 -13.40 8.34 13.89
C THR A 46 -13.01 7.77 12.51
N SER A 47 -13.23 6.47 12.31
CA SER A 47 -13.02 5.80 11.03
C SER A 47 -13.83 6.40 9.87
N SER A 48 -14.96 7.06 10.14
CA SER A 48 -15.75 7.76 9.13
C SER A 48 -14.98 8.92 8.49
N HIS A 49 -14.23 9.69 9.28
CA HIS A 49 -13.39 10.77 8.74
C HIS A 49 -12.25 10.22 7.89
N VAL A 50 -11.69 9.07 8.27
CA VAL A 50 -10.67 8.39 7.47
C VAL A 50 -11.26 7.97 6.12
N HIS A 51 -12.46 7.38 6.08
CA HIS A 51 -13.16 7.07 4.82
C HIS A 51 -13.37 8.31 3.95
N GLY A 52 -13.86 9.40 4.56
CA GLY A 52 -14.03 10.68 3.87
C GLY A 52 -12.71 11.19 3.27
N PHE A 53 -11.61 11.06 4.01
CA PHE A 53 -10.28 11.44 3.54
C PHE A 53 -9.84 10.58 2.35
N LEU A 54 -10.04 9.26 2.39
CA LEU A 54 -9.70 8.39 1.25
C LEU A 54 -10.51 8.76 0.00
N GLY A 55 -11.80 9.09 0.16
CA GLY A 55 -12.64 9.59 -0.93
C GLY A 55 -12.21 10.97 -1.45
N TYR A 56 -11.75 11.86 -0.57
CA TYR A 56 -11.16 13.15 -0.95
C TYR A 56 -9.91 12.98 -1.81
N LEU A 57 -9.05 12.01 -1.48
CA LEU A 57 -7.83 11.74 -2.24
C LEU A 57 -8.09 11.22 -3.66
N ASP A 58 -9.24 10.60 -3.92
CA ASP A 58 -9.60 10.14 -5.26
C ASP A 58 -9.72 11.31 -6.27
N GLN A 59 -9.97 12.54 -5.81
CA GLN A 59 -9.98 13.74 -6.67
C GLN A 59 -8.63 14.02 -7.33
N PHE A 60 -7.55 13.58 -6.69
CA PHE A 60 -6.17 13.70 -7.17
C PHE A 60 -5.62 12.37 -7.69
N GLY A 61 -6.52 11.41 -7.92
CA GLY A 61 -6.21 10.09 -8.44
C GLY A 61 -5.61 10.14 -9.84
N LYS A 62 -4.70 9.21 -10.11
CA LYS A 62 -4.10 9.03 -11.46
C LYS A 62 -4.48 7.71 -12.10
N THR A 63 -5.14 6.82 -11.35
CA THR A 63 -5.53 5.50 -11.85
C THR A 63 -6.94 5.56 -12.42
N LYS A 64 -7.12 5.21 -13.70
CA LYS A 64 -8.46 4.98 -14.26
C LYS A 64 -9.04 3.70 -13.67
N VAL A 65 -10.22 3.81 -13.06
CA VAL A 65 -10.95 2.66 -12.49
C VAL A 65 -12.26 2.49 -13.26
N HIS A 66 -12.32 1.49 -14.12
CA HIS A 66 -13.52 1.19 -14.91
C HIS A 66 -14.66 0.74 -14.00
N VAL A 67 -15.83 1.40 -14.13
CA VAL A 67 -17.05 1.03 -13.40
C VAL A 67 -17.72 -0.17 -14.08
N GLN A 68 -18.50 -0.92 -13.29
CA GLN A 68 -19.30 -2.02 -13.82
C GLN A 68 -20.33 -1.46 -14.82
N GLY A 69 -20.24 -1.87 -16.09
CA GLY A 69 -20.99 -1.29 -17.21
C GLY A 69 -20.14 -0.50 -18.20
N CYS A 70 -18.88 -0.21 -17.89
CA CYS A 70 -17.94 0.32 -18.88
C CYS A 70 -17.58 -0.77 -19.90
N VAL A 71 -17.56 -0.42 -21.20
CA VAL A 71 -17.15 -1.32 -22.28
C VAL A 71 -15.70 -1.83 -22.15
N PHE A 72 -14.87 -1.11 -21.39
CA PHE A 72 -13.49 -1.47 -21.09
C PHE A 72 -13.32 -2.16 -19.73
N PHE A 73 -14.41 -2.46 -19.01
CA PHE A 73 -14.32 -3.13 -17.73
C PHE A 73 -13.65 -4.51 -17.91
N GLY A 74 -12.56 -4.75 -17.19
CA GLY A 74 -11.82 -6.01 -17.32
C GLY A 74 -10.86 -6.07 -18.51
N GLN A 75 -10.60 -4.94 -19.19
CA GLN A 75 -9.59 -4.85 -20.25
C GLN A 75 -8.30 -4.19 -19.70
N PRO A 76 -7.14 -4.88 -19.73
CA PRO A 76 -5.88 -4.33 -19.22
C PRO A 76 -5.37 -3.12 -20.01
N GLU A 77 -5.60 -3.13 -21.32
CA GLU A 77 -5.13 -2.10 -22.24
C GLU A 77 -6.30 -1.65 -23.13
N PRO A 78 -7.10 -0.67 -22.67
CA PRO A 78 -8.26 -0.21 -23.42
C PRO A 78 -7.82 0.59 -24.67
N PRO A 79 -8.37 0.28 -25.86
CA PRO A 79 -7.96 0.90 -27.12
C PRO A 79 -8.44 2.35 -27.29
N ALA A 80 -9.31 2.84 -26.39
CA ALA A 80 -9.88 4.19 -26.43
C ALA A 80 -10.18 4.72 -25.02
N PRO A 81 -10.29 6.06 -24.84
CA PRO A 81 -10.59 6.67 -23.54
C PRO A 81 -12.04 6.40 -23.10
N CYS A 82 -12.29 6.51 -21.79
CA CYS A 82 -13.64 6.49 -21.23
C CYS A 82 -13.84 7.51 -20.10
N ALA A 83 -15.12 7.80 -19.84
CA ALA A 83 -15.58 8.71 -18.79
C ALA A 83 -15.47 8.13 -17.36
N CYS A 84 -14.86 6.95 -17.17
CA CYS A 84 -14.69 6.39 -15.84
C CYS A 84 -13.81 7.32 -14.97
N PRO A 85 -14.08 7.39 -13.65
CA PRO A 85 -13.35 8.28 -12.76
C PRO A 85 -11.88 7.88 -12.64
N LEU A 86 -11.05 8.87 -12.38
CA LEU A 86 -9.70 8.65 -11.85
C LEU A 86 -9.78 8.51 -10.33
N ARG A 87 -9.00 7.59 -9.78
CA ARG A 87 -8.95 7.28 -8.35
C ARG A 87 -7.51 7.00 -7.93
N GLN A 88 -7.26 6.93 -6.63
CA GLN A 88 -6.00 6.46 -6.10
C GLN A 88 -5.81 4.98 -6.42
N ALA A 89 -4.58 4.56 -6.68
CA ALA A 89 -4.27 3.15 -6.78
C ALA A 89 -4.39 2.50 -5.40
N TRP A 90 -4.92 1.27 -5.34
CA TRP A 90 -5.06 0.52 -4.09
C TRP A 90 -3.75 0.49 -3.28
N GLY A 91 -2.61 0.20 -3.93
CA GLY A 91 -1.32 0.14 -3.25
C GLY A 91 -0.88 1.48 -2.63
N SER A 92 -1.27 2.61 -3.24
CA SER A 92 -1.00 3.94 -2.68
C SER A 92 -1.82 4.20 -1.43
N LEU A 93 -3.11 3.82 -1.44
CA LEU A 93 -4.00 3.95 -0.28
C LEU A 93 -3.56 3.05 0.88
N ASP A 94 -3.19 1.81 0.59
CA ASP A 94 -2.72 0.84 1.58
C ASP A 94 -1.44 1.33 2.28
N ALA A 95 -0.46 1.78 1.49
CA ALA A 95 0.78 2.35 2.02
C ALA A 95 0.54 3.64 2.82
N LEU A 96 -0.38 4.50 2.39
CA LEU A 96 -0.78 5.71 3.11
C LEU A 96 -1.40 5.36 4.48
N ILE A 97 -2.35 4.43 4.52
CA ILE A 97 -2.99 3.99 5.77
C ILE A 97 -1.95 3.39 6.71
N GLY A 98 -0.99 2.61 6.21
CA GLY A 98 0.12 2.10 7.01
C GLY A 98 0.94 3.22 7.67
N ARG A 99 1.29 4.27 6.90
CA ARG A 99 2.00 5.44 7.43
C ARG A 99 1.18 6.23 8.44
N LEU A 100 -0.11 6.42 8.20
CA LEU A 100 -1.00 7.14 9.13
C LEU A 100 -1.23 6.37 10.44
N ARG A 101 -1.25 5.03 10.40
CA ARG A 101 -1.27 4.22 11.63
C ARG A 101 -0.04 4.47 12.48
N ALA A 102 1.14 4.37 11.88
CA ALA A 102 2.40 4.62 12.56
C ALA A 102 2.49 6.07 13.10
N ALA A 103 2.06 7.04 12.29
CA ALA A 103 2.02 8.44 12.72
C ALA A 103 1.09 8.65 13.92
N TYR A 104 -0.08 8.00 13.95
CA TYR A 104 -1.01 8.10 15.07
C TYR A 104 -0.38 7.60 16.38
N GLU A 105 0.31 6.46 16.34
CA GLU A 105 0.99 5.87 17.50
C GLU A 105 2.13 6.77 18.00
N GLU A 106 2.93 7.34 17.10
CA GLU A 106 3.99 8.28 17.45
C GLU A 106 3.49 9.62 18.01
N ASN A 107 2.25 10.00 17.70
CA ASN A 107 1.60 11.18 18.27
C ASN A 107 0.81 10.86 19.56
N GLY A 108 1.14 9.75 20.23
CA GLY A 108 0.58 9.37 21.53
C GLY A 108 -0.75 8.61 21.46
N GLY A 109 -1.19 8.22 20.27
CA GLY A 109 -2.37 7.39 20.08
C GLY A 109 -2.12 5.93 20.45
N SER A 110 -3.12 5.26 21.02
CA SER A 110 -3.01 3.80 21.28
C SER A 110 -3.33 2.99 20.03
N PRO A 111 -2.70 1.81 19.82
CA PRO A 111 -3.05 0.90 18.73
C PRO A 111 -4.52 0.46 18.76
N ASP A 112 -5.10 0.27 19.95
CA ASP A 112 -6.48 -0.20 20.13
C ASP A 112 -7.53 0.84 19.73
N THR A 113 -7.23 2.13 19.93
CA THR A 113 -8.12 3.25 19.56
C THR A 113 -7.82 3.81 18.17
N ASN A 114 -6.90 3.20 17.42
CA ASN A 114 -6.40 3.76 16.18
C ASN A 114 -7.49 3.74 15.08
N PRO A 115 -7.97 4.91 14.60
CA PRO A 115 -9.06 4.97 13.64
C PRO A 115 -8.67 4.37 12.27
N PHE A 116 -7.38 4.44 11.92
CA PHE A 116 -6.83 3.87 10.70
C PHE A 116 -6.72 2.35 10.76
N ALA A 117 -6.71 1.75 11.96
CA ALA A 117 -6.66 0.30 12.19
C ALA A 117 -8.04 -0.36 12.30
N SER A 118 -9.13 0.42 12.26
CA SER A 118 -10.50 -0.09 12.36
C SER A 118 -10.85 -1.13 11.28
N ASP A 119 -11.75 -2.06 11.61
CA ASP A 119 -12.21 -3.10 10.67
C ASP A 119 -12.89 -2.51 9.43
N SER A 120 -13.59 -1.39 9.59
CA SER A 120 -14.23 -0.66 8.49
C SER A 120 -13.20 -0.22 7.44
N ILE A 121 -12.04 0.28 7.86
CA ILE A 121 -10.96 0.68 6.94
C ILE A 121 -10.30 -0.53 6.29
N ARG A 122 -10.11 -1.62 7.05
CA ARG A 122 -9.57 -2.88 6.50
C ARG A 122 -10.49 -3.46 5.42
N LEU A 123 -11.80 -3.46 5.65
CA LEU A 123 -12.80 -3.93 4.70
C LEU A 123 -12.83 -3.05 3.44
N HIS A 124 -12.78 -1.73 3.62
CA HIS A 124 -12.72 -0.79 2.51
C HIS A 124 -11.52 -1.04 1.58
N LEU A 125 -10.32 -1.18 2.14
CA LEU A 125 -9.11 -1.45 1.35
C LEU A 125 -9.21 -2.78 0.59
N ARG A 126 -9.83 -3.82 1.19
CA ARG A 126 -10.09 -5.09 0.49
C ARG A 126 -11.05 -4.90 -0.68
N GLN A 127 -12.16 -4.19 -0.47
CA GLN A 127 -13.12 -3.89 -1.54
C GLN A 127 -12.49 -3.09 -2.68
N VAL A 128 -11.69 -2.05 -2.36
CA VAL A 128 -10.97 -1.27 -3.37
C VAL A 128 -10.01 -2.16 -4.16
N LYS A 129 -9.27 -3.04 -3.50
CA LYS A 129 -8.39 -4.01 -4.15
C LYS A 129 -9.12 -4.87 -5.16
N GLU A 130 -10.27 -5.43 -4.76
CA GLU A 130 -11.08 -6.30 -5.61
C GLU A 130 -11.69 -5.56 -6.80
N VAL A 131 -12.26 -4.37 -6.57
CA VAL A 131 -12.83 -3.53 -7.63
C VAL A 131 -11.76 -3.14 -8.64
N GLN A 132 -10.59 -2.69 -8.19
CA GLN A 132 -9.50 -2.31 -9.11
C GLN A 132 -8.92 -3.51 -9.85
N ALA A 133 -8.78 -4.67 -9.20
CA ALA A 133 -8.32 -5.89 -9.85
C ALA A 133 -9.27 -6.34 -10.98
N LYS A 134 -10.58 -6.34 -10.71
CA LYS A 134 -11.62 -6.64 -11.70
C LYS A 134 -11.62 -5.62 -12.83
N ALA A 135 -11.57 -4.32 -12.51
CA ALA A 135 -11.60 -3.25 -13.49
C ALA A 135 -10.41 -3.28 -14.46
N ARG A 136 -9.21 -3.66 -13.99
CA ARG A 136 -8.00 -3.78 -14.81
C ARG A 136 -7.89 -5.08 -15.59
N GLY A 137 -8.79 -6.04 -15.38
CA GLY A 137 -8.77 -7.29 -16.13
C GLY A 137 -7.57 -8.20 -15.88
N ILE A 138 -6.80 -7.98 -14.81
CA ILE A 138 -5.65 -8.82 -14.48
C ILE A 138 -6.22 -10.19 -14.07
N PRO A 139 -6.04 -11.25 -14.88
CA PRO A 139 -6.50 -12.57 -14.48
C PRO A 139 -5.75 -12.95 -13.22
N TYR A 140 -6.46 -13.33 -12.17
CA TYR A 140 -5.86 -13.85 -10.95
C TYR A 140 -5.23 -15.23 -11.24
N LYS A 141 -4.08 -15.27 -11.92
CA LYS A 141 -3.23 -16.46 -11.93
C LYS A 141 -2.61 -16.54 -10.54
N LYS A 142 -3.28 -17.31 -9.67
CA LYS A 142 -2.71 -17.80 -8.41
C LYS A 142 -1.40 -18.50 -8.78
N LYS A 143 -0.26 -17.83 -8.59
CA LYS A 143 1.06 -18.47 -8.71
C LYS A 143 1.08 -19.50 -7.57
N LYS A 144 0.77 -20.77 -7.89
CA LYS A 144 1.04 -21.90 -7.00
C LYS A 144 2.53 -21.79 -6.69
N LYS A 145 2.85 -21.44 -5.44
CA LYS A 145 4.21 -21.54 -4.91
C LYS A 145 4.56 -23.02 -4.97
N ASN A 146 5.29 -23.45 -6.00
CA ASN A 146 5.95 -24.76 -5.97
C ASN A 146 6.87 -24.72 -4.75
N LYS A 147 6.47 -25.49 -3.73
CA LYS A 147 7.29 -25.77 -2.57
C LYS A 147 8.32 -26.78 -3.06
N THR A 148 9.41 -26.30 -3.64
CA THR A 148 10.58 -27.14 -3.90
C THR A 148 11.22 -27.41 -2.55
N THR A 149 10.79 -28.49 -1.91
CA THR A 149 11.54 -29.14 -0.84
C THR A 149 12.85 -29.63 -1.43
N GLY A 150 13.97 -29.16 -0.90
CA GLY A 150 15.28 -29.69 -1.21
C GLY A 150 15.43 -31.12 -0.68
N SER A 151 16.14 -31.94 -1.44
CA SER A 151 17.07 -32.93 -0.92
C SER A 151 18.15 -33.20 -1.97
N GLN A 152 19.40 -33.02 -1.55
CA GLN A 152 20.62 -33.39 -2.26
C GLN A 152 20.79 -34.92 -2.25
N SER A 153 21.36 -35.50 -3.31
CA SER A 153 22.47 -36.48 -3.23
C SER A 153 22.94 -36.95 -4.61
N SER A 154 24.24 -37.20 -4.68
CA SER A 154 25.12 -37.41 -5.83
C SER A 154 25.28 -38.88 -6.25
N HIS A 155 25.89 -39.10 -7.43
CA HIS A 155 26.64 -40.27 -8.00
C HIS A 155 26.12 -40.62 -9.41
N LYS A 156 26.80 -40.49 -10.56
CA LYS A 156 28.15 -40.82 -11.10
C LYS A 156 28.20 -42.22 -11.78
N GLU A 157 28.57 -42.23 -13.08
CA GLU A 157 29.07 -43.34 -13.94
C GLU A 157 28.04 -44.45 -14.31
N ASP A 158 28.00 -45.12 -15.47
CA ASP A 158 28.82 -45.18 -16.70
C ASP A 158 28.01 -45.87 -17.84
N GLN A 159 28.60 -45.91 -19.04
CA GLN A 159 28.18 -46.53 -20.32
C GLN A 159 27.65 -47.98 -20.24
N ASP A 160 26.80 -48.42 -21.20
CA ASP A 160 27.11 -49.51 -22.15
C ASP A 160 26.08 -49.65 -23.29
N GLU A 161 26.58 -50.20 -24.39
CA GLU A 161 26.05 -50.43 -25.73
C GLU A 161 25.13 -51.68 -25.86
N SER A 162 24.39 -51.74 -26.97
CA SER A 162 23.98 -52.94 -27.73
C SER A 162 22.68 -53.75 -27.43
N SER A 163 21.79 -53.70 -28.43
CA SER A 163 21.19 -54.81 -29.21
C SER A 163 20.25 -55.89 -28.62
N SER A 164 19.07 -55.98 -29.27
CA SER A 164 18.36 -57.19 -29.79
C SER A 164 17.16 -57.83 -29.04
N ALA A 165 16.23 -58.31 -29.88
CA ALA A 165 15.02 -59.13 -29.72
C ALA A 165 13.75 -58.40 -29.22
N ILE A 166 12.63 -58.36 -29.96
CA ILE A 166 11.98 -59.36 -30.83
C ILE A 166 11.40 -58.76 -32.12
#